data_AF-A0A258ZL68-F1
#
_entry.id   AF-A0A258ZL68-F1
#
_cell.length_a   1.000
_cell.length_b   1.000
_cell.length_c   1.000
_cell.angle_alpha   90.00
_cell.angle_beta   90.00
_cell.angle_gamma   90.00
#
_symmetry.space_group_name_H-M   'P 1'
#
loop_
_entity.id
_entity.type
_entity.pdbx_description
1 polymer ?
#
loop_
_entity_poly.entity_id
_entity_poly.type
_entity_poly.pdbx_seq_one_letter_code
_entity_poly.pdbx_strand_id
1 'polypeptide(L)'
;MSLTTAFNTAQSSLLTTATQISTSARNVAGAGDPAASRKITVTTTTADGSARVVNITRASDNLLYERTLGATSASAGQQAILLGLGQLKLTVGDTTDTTSPAAKLGVLDNALNTYANAPDNTTLATAVVTAAKDAAIGLNAATSTVQQLRGTSDSKIADAVSQVNDLLAQFQAQNTAVVLGSENGTDVTDALDKRDAILSQIAEKMGVTTVTRAHNDIVV
;
A
#
# COMPACT_ATOMS: atom_id res chain seq x y z
N MET A 1 -25.32 -45.98 -31.41
CA MET A 1 -24.36 -44.86 -31.47
C MET A 1 -24.81 -43.92 -32.57
N SER A 2 -25.73 -43.00 -32.25
CA SER A 2 -26.46 -42.21 -33.25
C SER A 2 -25.71 -40.91 -33.60
N LEU A 3 -25.99 -40.35 -34.77
CA LEU A 3 -25.48 -39.02 -35.18
C LEU A 3 -25.77 -37.94 -34.13
N THR A 4 -26.83 -38.09 -33.35
CA THR A 4 -27.20 -37.20 -32.23
C THR A 4 -26.15 -37.19 -31.12
N THR A 5 -25.57 -38.33 -30.75
CA THR A 5 -24.51 -38.38 -29.73
C THR A 5 -23.23 -37.73 -30.26
N ALA A 6 -22.88 -38.00 -31.52
CA ALA A 6 -21.73 -37.36 -32.16
C ALA A 6 -21.89 -35.83 -32.27
N PHE A 7 -23.10 -35.35 -32.62
CA PHE A 7 -23.41 -33.92 -32.69
C PHE A 7 -23.33 -33.25 -31.31
N ASN A 8 -23.92 -33.85 -30.28
CA ASN A 8 -23.87 -33.32 -28.91
C ASN A 8 -22.44 -33.28 -28.35
N THR A 9 -21.63 -34.32 -28.62
CA THR A 9 -20.21 -34.33 -28.28
C THR A 9 -19.49 -33.19 -29.01
N ALA A 10 -19.64 -33.05 -30.32
CA ALA A 10 -19.00 -31.99 -31.10
C ALA A 10 -19.37 -30.58 -30.60
N GLN A 11 -20.66 -30.33 -30.32
CA GLN A 11 -21.13 -29.06 -29.77
C GLN A 11 -20.49 -28.79 -28.40
N SER A 12 -20.47 -29.77 -27.51
CA SER A 12 -19.90 -29.61 -26.18
C SER A 12 -18.38 -29.39 -26.18
N SER A 13 -17.66 -30.06 -27.07
CA SER A 13 -16.22 -29.88 -27.27
C SER A 13 -15.91 -28.50 -27.84
N LEU A 14 -16.74 -28.00 -28.76
CA LEU A 14 -16.59 -26.64 -29.29
C LEU A 14 -16.84 -25.58 -28.22
N LEU A 15 -17.89 -25.71 -27.41
CA LEU A 15 -18.17 -24.79 -26.29
C LEU A 15 -17.04 -24.81 -25.26
N THR A 16 -16.55 -26.00 -24.91
CA THR A 16 -15.41 -26.17 -23.98
C THR A 16 -14.14 -25.51 -24.53
N THR A 17 -13.86 -25.71 -25.82
CA THR A 17 -12.72 -25.08 -26.51
C THR A 17 -12.86 -23.56 -26.54
N ALA A 18 -14.06 -23.03 -26.79
CA ALA A 18 -14.33 -21.59 -26.77
C ALA A 18 -14.05 -20.98 -25.38
N THR A 19 -14.44 -21.67 -24.29
CA THR A 19 -14.10 -21.24 -22.92
C THR A 19 -12.60 -21.28 -22.64
N GLN A 20 -11.89 -22.30 -23.12
CA GLN A 20 -10.43 -22.39 -22.98
C GLN A 20 -9.71 -21.27 -23.75
N ILE A 21 -10.19 -20.94 -24.96
CA ILE A 21 -9.67 -19.79 -25.74
C ILE A 21 -9.95 -18.48 -24.99
N SER A 22 -11.16 -18.28 -24.49
CA SER A 22 -11.52 -17.09 -23.70
C SER A 22 -10.65 -16.95 -22.45
N THR A 23 -10.40 -18.04 -21.74
CA THR A 23 -9.53 -18.06 -20.55
C THR A 23 -8.08 -17.76 -20.91
N SER A 24 -7.59 -18.29 -22.04
CA SER A 24 -6.26 -17.97 -22.56
C SER A 24 -6.14 -16.49 -22.94
N ALA A 25 -7.16 -15.94 -23.61
CA ALA A 25 -7.21 -14.52 -23.95
C ALA A 25 -7.21 -13.62 -22.69
N ARG A 26 -7.95 -14.00 -21.64
CA ARG A 26 -7.92 -13.30 -20.34
C ARG A 26 -6.53 -13.33 -19.70
N ASN A 27 -5.87 -14.49 -19.70
CA ASN A 27 -4.49 -14.61 -19.21
C ASN A 27 -3.50 -13.74 -19.99
N VAL A 28 -3.64 -13.68 -21.33
CA VAL A 28 -2.80 -12.82 -22.17
C VAL A 28 -3.07 -11.34 -21.87
N ALA A 29 -4.34 -10.94 -21.72
CA ALA A 29 -4.72 -9.57 -21.38
C ALA A 29 -4.18 -9.15 -20.00
N GLY A 30 -4.21 -10.06 -19.02
CA GLY A 30 -3.71 -9.83 -17.66
C GLY A 30 -2.21 -10.04 -17.48
N ALA A 31 -1.46 -10.45 -18.51
CA ALA A 31 -0.07 -10.86 -18.36
C ALA A 31 0.87 -9.75 -17.82
N GLY A 32 0.49 -8.48 -17.99
CA GLY A 32 1.22 -7.33 -17.46
C GLY A 32 0.67 -6.75 -16.15
N ASP A 33 -0.44 -7.28 -15.64
CA ASP A 33 -1.06 -6.80 -14.40
C ASP A 33 -0.53 -7.62 -13.21
N PRO A 34 0.18 -7.00 -12.25
CA PRO A 34 0.68 -7.69 -11.06
C PRO A 34 -0.42 -8.31 -10.18
N ALA A 35 -1.66 -7.81 -10.29
CA ALA A 35 -2.79 -8.33 -9.54
C ALA A 35 -3.53 -9.47 -10.26
N ALA A 36 -3.21 -9.72 -11.53
CA ALA A 36 -3.87 -10.77 -12.30
C ALA A 36 -3.27 -12.15 -12.00
N SER A 37 -4.14 -13.10 -11.69
CA SER A 37 -3.79 -14.51 -11.53
C SER A 37 -4.02 -15.30 -12.81
N ARG A 38 -3.18 -16.31 -13.05
CA ARG A 38 -3.39 -17.23 -14.17
C ARG A 38 -4.66 -18.05 -13.96
N LYS A 39 -5.62 -17.89 -14.86
CA LYS A 39 -6.86 -18.65 -14.92
C LYS A 39 -6.65 -20.02 -15.55
N ILE A 40 -7.29 -21.03 -14.99
CA ILE A 40 -7.19 -22.44 -15.39
C ILE A 40 -8.61 -22.96 -15.63
N THR A 41 -8.93 -23.29 -16.87
CA THR A 41 -10.19 -23.97 -17.20
C THR A 41 -10.06 -25.44 -16.85
N VAL A 42 -10.78 -25.90 -15.82
CA VAL A 42 -10.84 -27.32 -15.46
C VAL A 42 -11.95 -27.96 -16.29
N THR A 43 -11.60 -29.03 -17.00
CA THR A 43 -12.52 -29.75 -17.88
C THR A 43 -12.66 -31.19 -17.42
N THR A 44 -13.82 -31.78 -17.70
CA THR A 44 -14.10 -33.19 -17.47
C THR A 44 -14.81 -33.79 -18.68
N THR A 45 -14.69 -35.09 -18.86
CA THR A 45 -15.42 -35.85 -19.87
C THR A 45 -16.46 -36.71 -19.15
N THR A 46 -17.73 -36.53 -19.52
CA THR A 46 -18.83 -37.31 -18.95
C THR A 46 -18.96 -38.67 -19.64
N ALA A 47 -19.69 -39.61 -19.02
CA ALA A 47 -19.83 -40.98 -19.51
C ALA A 47 -20.47 -41.09 -20.91
N ASP A 48 -21.16 -40.05 -21.37
CA ASP A 48 -21.70 -39.92 -22.73
C ASP A 48 -20.65 -39.48 -23.78
N GLY A 49 -19.39 -39.33 -23.37
CA GLY A 49 -18.28 -38.90 -24.23
C GLY A 49 -18.25 -37.41 -24.52
N SER A 50 -19.05 -36.60 -23.82
CA SER A 50 -19.12 -35.16 -24.03
C SER A 50 -18.19 -34.40 -23.07
N ALA A 51 -17.60 -33.29 -23.53
CA ALA A 51 -16.67 -32.48 -22.75
C ALA A 51 -17.42 -31.35 -22.02
N ARG A 52 -17.10 -31.08 -20.76
CA ARG A 52 -17.68 -29.98 -19.99
C ARG A 52 -16.61 -29.24 -19.20
N VAL A 53 -16.80 -27.93 -19.04
CA VAL A 53 -16.06 -27.13 -18.08
C VAL A 53 -16.67 -27.37 -16.69
N VAL A 54 -15.86 -27.79 -15.73
CA VAL A 54 -16.29 -28.01 -14.34
C VAL A 54 -16.30 -26.69 -13.59
N ASN A 55 -15.18 -25.97 -13.67
CA ASN A 55 -15.01 -24.64 -13.13
C ASN A 55 -13.81 -23.96 -13.80
N ILE A 56 -13.67 -22.66 -13.55
CA ILE A 56 -12.47 -21.90 -13.88
C ILE A 56 -11.84 -21.54 -12.53
N THR A 57 -10.63 -22.01 -12.31
CA THR A 57 -9.87 -21.73 -11.09
C THR A 57 -8.76 -20.74 -11.39
N ARG A 58 -8.12 -20.21 -10.34
CA ARG A 58 -6.94 -19.36 -10.46
C ARG A 58 -5.74 -20.03 -9.81
N ALA A 59 -4.56 -19.79 -10.35
CA ALA A 59 -3.30 -20.11 -9.68
C ALA A 59 -3.02 -19.03 -8.62
N SER A 60 -3.28 -19.36 -7.36
CA SER A 60 -3.07 -18.46 -6.22
C SER A 60 -2.62 -19.23 -4.98
N ASP A 61 -1.77 -18.62 -4.15
CA ASP A 61 -1.39 -19.11 -2.83
C ASP A 61 -1.87 -18.11 -1.78
N ASN A 62 -2.87 -18.51 -0.99
CA ASN A 62 -3.50 -17.63 -0.01
C ASN A 62 -2.55 -17.27 1.15
N LEU A 63 -1.73 -18.22 1.60
CA LEU A 63 -0.80 -17.97 2.70
C LEU A 63 0.28 -16.98 2.27
N LEU A 64 0.83 -17.16 1.06
CA LEU A 64 1.80 -16.22 0.50
C LEU A 64 1.19 -14.83 0.31
N TYR A 65 -0.06 -14.77 -0.13
CA TYR A 65 -0.78 -13.51 -0.29
C TYR A 65 -0.97 -12.77 1.04
N GLU A 66 -1.45 -13.44 2.08
CA GLU A 66 -1.59 -12.86 3.43
C GLU A 66 -0.25 -12.38 4.00
N ARG A 67 0.84 -13.13 3.77
CA ARG A 67 2.20 -12.72 4.16
C ARG A 67 2.64 -11.47 3.40
N THR A 68 2.33 -11.40 2.11
CA THR A 68 2.61 -10.22 1.29
C THR A 68 1.86 -9.00 1.81
N LEU A 69 0.58 -9.10 2.15
CA LEU A 69 -0.19 -7.99 2.73
C LEU A 69 0.45 -7.44 4.01
N GLY A 70 0.86 -8.34 4.92
CA GLY A 70 1.55 -7.96 6.15
C GLY A 70 2.90 -7.27 5.88
N ALA A 71 3.69 -7.81 4.95
CA ALA A 71 4.98 -7.25 4.57
C ALA A 71 4.84 -5.86 3.90
N THR A 72 3.86 -5.70 3.01
CA THR A 72 3.53 -4.42 2.37
C THR A 72 3.17 -3.36 3.41
N SER A 73 2.29 -3.69 4.36
CA SER A 73 1.88 -2.77 5.42
C SER A 73 3.06 -2.35 6.32
N ALA A 74 3.90 -3.32 6.70
CA ALA A 74 5.08 -3.04 7.52
C ALA A 74 6.10 -2.16 6.76
N SER A 75 6.35 -2.47 5.49
CA SER A 75 7.25 -1.71 4.62
C SER A 75 6.77 -0.27 4.45
N ALA A 76 5.48 -0.07 4.14
CA ALA A 76 4.87 1.24 3.98
C ALA A 76 4.98 2.07 5.28
N GLY A 77 4.72 1.45 6.43
CA GLY A 77 4.88 2.08 7.75
C GLY A 77 6.32 2.56 8.01
N GLN A 78 7.31 1.71 7.72
CA GLN A 78 8.73 2.07 7.88
C GLN A 78 9.16 3.17 6.89
N GLN A 79 8.67 3.12 5.65
CA GLN A 79 8.93 4.15 4.66
C GLN A 79 8.36 5.52 5.10
N ALA A 80 7.16 5.55 5.70
CA ALA A 80 6.57 6.77 6.24
C ALA A 80 7.40 7.35 7.40
N ILE A 81 7.86 6.49 8.32
CA ILE A 81 8.76 6.90 9.41
C ILE A 81 10.07 7.45 8.85
N LEU A 82 10.69 6.77 7.89
CA LEU A 82 11.94 7.21 7.27
C LEU A 82 11.80 8.59 6.62
N LEU A 83 10.70 8.85 5.91
CA LEU A 83 10.42 10.15 5.31
C LEU A 83 10.26 11.24 6.38
N GLY A 84 9.53 10.96 7.46
CA GLY A 84 9.38 11.87 8.59
C GLY A 84 10.70 12.19 9.29
N LEU A 85 11.50 11.16 9.57
CA LEU A 85 12.84 11.31 10.16
C LEU A 85 13.79 12.07 9.23
N GLY A 86 13.71 11.85 7.92
CA GLY A 86 14.47 12.59 6.93
C GLY A 86 14.19 14.09 6.98
N GLN A 87 12.93 14.48 7.18
CA GLN A 87 12.55 15.88 7.34
C GLN A 87 12.99 16.44 8.70
N LEU A 88 12.85 15.67 9.79
CA LEU A 88 13.30 16.08 11.12
C LEU A 88 14.82 16.23 11.20
N LYS A 89 15.58 15.42 10.45
CA LYS A 89 17.03 15.57 10.37
C LYS A 89 17.45 16.98 9.94
N LEU A 90 16.65 17.67 9.12
CA LEU A 90 16.93 19.04 8.68
C LEU A 90 16.82 20.07 9.82
N THR A 91 16.14 19.76 10.93
CA THR A 91 15.94 20.71 12.04
C THR A 91 17.10 20.69 13.04
N VAL A 92 17.62 19.50 13.32
CA VAL A 92 18.75 19.31 14.24
C VAL A 92 20.08 19.40 13.49
N GLY A 93 20.09 18.97 12.23
CA GLY A 93 21.31 18.88 11.42
C GLY A 93 22.30 17.86 11.98
N ASP A 94 23.54 17.95 11.51
CA ASP A 94 24.67 17.30 12.16
C ASP A 94 25.15 18.21 13.31
N THR A 95 25.40 17.66 14.50
CA THR A 95 25.95 18.43 15.63
C THR A 95 27.33 19.02 15.34
N THR A 96 28.04 18.49 14.33
CA THR A 96 29.31 19.02 13.85
C THR A 96 29.14 20.15 12.82
N ASP A 97 27.93 20.37 12.32
CA ASP A 97 27.61 21.48 11.43
C ASP A 97 27.53 22.78 12.24
N THR A 98 28.27 23.80 11.79
CA THR A 98 28.33 25.14 12.40
C THR A 98 26.98 25.86 12.34
N THR A 99 26.08 25.42 11.47
CA THR A 99 24.73 25.97 11.33
C THR A 99 23.70 25.29 12.24
N SER A 100 24.07 24.19 12.91
CA SER A 100 23.16 23.46 13.80
C SER A 100 22.72 24.30 15.01
N PRO A 101 21.52 24.04 15.57
CA PRO A 101 21.10 24.69 16.81
C PRO A 101 22.10 24.49 17.96
N ALA A 102 22.71 23.30 18.05
CA ALA A 102 23.73 23.00 19.06
C ALA A 102 24.98 23.88 18.88
N ALA A 103 25.49 24.03 17.66
CA ALA A 103 26.62 24.90 17.38
C ALA A 103 26.31 26.36 17.71
N LYS A 104 25.10 26.84 17.34
CA LYS A 104 24.66 28.22 17.65
C LYS A 104 24.56 28.47 19.16
N LEU A 105 24.09 27.50 19.94
CA LEU A 105 24.08 27.58 21.40
C LEU A 105 25.50 27.60 21.98
N GLY A 106 26.43 26.81 21.43
CA GLY A 106 27.85 26.87 21.82
C GLY A 106 28.51 28.21 21.51
N VAL A 107 28.18 28.84 20.37
CA VAL A 107 28.64 30.19 20.03
C VAL A 107 28.11 31.23 21.03
N LEU A 108 26.84 31.13 21.41
CA LEU A 108 26.24 32.00 22.43
C LEU A 108 26.93 31.85 23.79
N ASP A 109 27.16 30.61 24.24
CA ASP A 109 27.85 30.33 25.50
C ASP A 109 29.27 30.93 25.53
N ASN A 110 30.03 30.73 24.44
CA ASN A 110 31.36 31.32 24.30
C ASN A 110 31.33 32.86 24.30
N ALA A 111 30.34 33.47 23.64
CA ALA A 111 30.17 34.92 23.62
C ALA A 111 29.87 35.47 25.03
N LEU A 112 29.00 34.78 25.79
CA LEU A 112 28.68 35.12 27.17
C LEU A 112 29.92 35.02 28.08
N ASN A 113 30.68 33.93 27.98
CA ASN A 113 31.93 33.75 28.75
C ASN A 113 32.96 34.84 28.42
N THR A 114 33.09 35.21 27.14
CA THR A 114 34.02 36.27 26.73
C THR A 114 33.58 37.64 27.28
N TYR A 115 32.28 37.96 27.20
CA TYR A 115 31.75 39.22 27.72
C TYR A 115 31.82 39.31 29.24
N ALA A 116 31.63 38.19 29.96
CA ALA A 116 31.75 38.14 31.42
C ALA A 116 33.13 38.57 31.94
N ASN A 117 34.19 38.37 31.14
CA ASN A 117 35.55 38.81 31.47
C ASN A 117 35.82 40.30 31.18
N ALA A 118 34.95 40.98 30.41
CA ALA A 118 35.09 42.39 30.03
C ALA A 118 33.71 43.06 29.82
N PRO A 119 32.94 43.28 30.90
CA PRO A 119 31.53 43.69 30.81
C PRO A 119 31.33 45.14 30.32
N ASP A 120 32.37 45.97 30.37
CA ASP A 120 32.40 47.34 29.87
C ASP A 120 32.61 47.43 28.35
N ASN A 121 32.98 46.32 27.69
CA ASN A 121 33.23 46.27 26.26
C ASN A 121 31.92 46.13 25.45
N THR A 122 31.48 47.22 24.83
CA THR A 122 30.24 47.30 24.04
C THR A 122 30.25 46.45 22.77
N THR A 123 31.43 46.18 22.19
CA THR A 123 31.58 45.28 21.04
C THR A 123 31.27 43.84 21.43
N LEU A 124 31.77 43.39 22.59
CA LEU A 124 31.47 42.06 23.13
C LEU A 124 30.00 41.92 23.52
N ALA A 125 29.40 42.96 24.11
CA ALA A 125 27.95 43.00 24.37
C ALA A 125 27.13 42.82 23.08
N THR A 126 27.52 43.48 22.00
CA THR A 126 26.85 43.35 20.69
C THR A 126 27.00 41.93 20.12
N ALA A 127 28.17 41.31 20.27
CA ALA A 127 28.40 39.93 19.83
C ALA A 127 27.50 38.92 20.55
N VAL A 128 27.30 39.08 21.87
CA VAL A 128 26.34 38.26 22.64
C VAL A 128 24.92 38.38 22.09
N VAL A 129 24.47 39.61 21.83
CA VAL A 129 23.11 39.85 21.30
C VAL A 129 22.94 39.21 19.92
N THR A 130 23.94 39.30 19.05
CA THR A 130 23.91 38.64 17.73
C THR A 130 23.87 37.12 17.86
N ALA A 131 24.73 36.54 18.68
CA ALA A 131 24.73 35.08 18.91
C ALA A 131 23.39 34.59 19.50
N ALA A 132 22.79 35.37 20.40
CA ALA A 132 21.48 35.06 20.97
C ALA A 132 20.37 35.11 19.91
N LYS A 133 20.39 36.11 19.02
CA LYS A 133 19.46 36.21 17.89
C LYS A 133 19.61 35.04 16.94
N ASP A 134 20.83 34.67 16.59
CA ASP A 134 21.10 33.56 15.68
C ASP A 134 20.63 32.23 16.27
N ALA A 135 20.88 31.98 17.55
CA ALA A 135 20.39 30.80 18.26
C ALA A 135 18.84 30.76 18.28
N ALA A 136 18.20 31.89 18.61
CA ALA A 136 16.73 31.98 18.60
C ALA A 136 16.14 31.74 17.20
N ILE A 137 16.74 32.31 16.15
CA ILE A 137 16.32 32.09 14.76
C ILE A 137 16.42 30.60 14.40
N GLY A 138 17.54 29.94 14.74
CA GLY A 138 17.74 28.51 14.49
C GLY A 138 16.69 27.64 15.18
N LEU A 139 16.43 27.89 16.46
CA LEU A 139 15.41 27.15 17.24
C LEU A 139 13.98 27.38 16.71
N ASN A 140 13.66 28.61 16.31
CA ASN A 140 12.36 28.94 15.72
C ASN A 140 12.17 28.29 14.35
N ALA A 141 13.21 28.26 13.51
CA ALA A 141 13.19 27.56 12.23
C ALA A 141 12.98 26.05 12.41
N ALA A 142 13.72 25.44 13.34
CA ALA A 142 13.53 24.03 13.69
C ALA A 142 12.09 23.74 14.17
N THR A 143 11.56 24.60 15.03
CA THR A 143 10.17 24.51 15.51
C THR A 143 9.18 24.60 14.36
N SER A 144 9.36 25.55 13.44
CA SER A 144 8.50 25.72 12.27
C SER A 144 8.45 24.45 11.41
N THR A 145 9.61 23.86 11.12
CA THR A 145 9.70 22.60 10.35
C THR A 145 9.00 21.44 11.05
N VAL A 146 9.13 21.32 12.38
CA VAL A 146 8.40 20.29 13.15
C VAL A 146 6.89 20.50 13.04
N GLN A 147 6.40 21.73 13.21
CA GLN A 147 4.97 22.01 13.10
C GLN A 147 4.44 21.79 11.68
N GLN A 148 5.22 22.15 10.65
CA GLN A 148 4.87 21.90 9.26
C GLN A 148 4.78 20.39 8.96
N LEU A 149 5.75 19.60 9.46
CA LEU A 149 5.71 18.14 9.32
C LEU A 149 4.48 17.57 10.00
N ARG A 150 4.13 18.02 11.21
CA ARG A 150 2.91 17.61 11.91
C ARG A 150 1.66 17.90 11.08
N GLY A 151 1.48 19.15 10.63
CA GLY A 151 0.32 19.52 9.82
C GLY A 151 0.24 18.77 8.49
N THR A 152 1.39 18.52 7.84
CA THR A 152 1.47 17.71 6.61
C THR A 152 1.10 16.25 6.88
N SER A 153 1.57 15.68 7.99
CA SER A 153 1.21 14.32 8.40
C SER A 153 -0.28 14.20 8.70
N ASP A 154 -0.86 15.17 9.42
CA ASP A 154 -2.30 15.19 9.72
C ASP A 154 -3.14 15.21 8.44
N SER A 155 -2.76 16.04 7.46
CA SER A 155 -3.41 16.07 6.13
C SER A 155 -3.28 14.73 5.41
N LYS A 156 -2.07 14.14 5.37
CA LYS A 156 -1.84 12.84 4.71
C LYS A 156 -2.62 11.70 5.38
N ILE A 157 -2.78 11.74 6.69
CA ILE A 157 -3.61 10.78 7.43
C ILE A 157 -5.07 10.93 7.01
N ALA A 158 -5.60 12.16 6.94
CA ALA A 158 -6.97 12.41 6.48
C ALA A 158 -7.20 11.90 5.05
N ASP A 159 -6.26 12.17 4.14
CA ASP A 159 -6.32 11.68 2.75
C ASP A 159 -6.26 10.14 2.69
N ALA A 160 -5.38 9.52 3.48
CA ALA A 160 -5.27 8.07 3.56
C ALA A 160 -6.57 7.43 4.08
N VAL A 161 -7.20 8.01 5.10
CA VAL A 161 -8.49 7.54 5.63
C VAL A 161 -9.60 7.65 4.57
N SER A 162 -9.66 8.77 3.84
CA SER A 162 -10.63 8.92 2.74
C SER A 162 -10.44 7.85 1.68
N GLN A 163 -9.20 7.63 1.24
CA GLN A 163 -8.88 6.61 0.24
C GLN A 163 -9.18 5.19 0.73
N VAL A 164 -8.89 4.89 2.01
CA VAL A 164 -9.25 3.60 2.60
C VAL A 164 -10.76 3.40 2.58
N ASN A 165 -11.57 4.41 2.91
CA ASN A 165 -13.03 4.31 2.86
C ASN A 165 -13.53 4.02 1.44
N ASP A 166 -12.98 4.69 0.43
CA ASP A 166 -13.32 4.44 -0.98
C ASP A 166 -12.92 3.03 -1.42
N LEU A 167 -11.75 2.54 -0.97
CA LEU A 167 -11.29 1.19 -1.23
C LEU A 167 -12.16 0.14 -0.52
N LEU A 168 -12.62 0.40 0.71
CA LEU A 168 -13.53 -0.48 1.43
C LEU A 168 -14.90 -0.60 0.75
N ALA A 169 -15.42 0.50 0.20
CA ALA A 169 -16.65 0.47 -0.59
C ALA A 169 -16.48 -0.37 -1.88
N GLN A 170 -15.35 -0.22 -2.57
CA GLN A 170 -15.02 -1.05 -3.74
C GLN A 170 -14.82 -2.52 -3.36
N PHE A 171 -14.15 -2.78 -2.24
CA PHE A 171 -13.95 -4.12 -1.70
C PHE A 171 -15.29 -4.78 -1.44
N GLN A 172 -16.23 -4.10 -0.79
CA GLN A 172 -17.58 -4.62 -0.52
C GLN A 172 -18.30 -5.00 -1.81
N ALA A 173 -18.22 -4.17 -2.86
CA ALA A 173 -18.83 -4.45 -4.15
C ALA A 173 -18.23 -5.72 -4.79
N GLN A 174 -16.91 -5.85 -4.80
CA GLN A 174 -16.24 -7.04 -5.35
C GLN A 174 -16.52 -8.29 -4.51
N ASN A 175 -16.50 -8.17 -3.18
CA ASN A 175 -16.79 -9.29 -2.28
C ASN A 175 -18.23 -9.78 -2.45
N THR A 176 -19.20 -8.87 -2.62
CA THR A 176 -20.60 -9.23 -2.92
C THR A 176 -20.71 -9.98 -4.25
N ALA A 177 -19.99 -9.54 -5.29
CA ALA A 177 -19.96 -10.23 -6.58
C ALA A 177 -19.34 -11.64 -6.47
N VAL A 178 -18.27 -11.79 -5.67
CA VAL A 178 -17.64 -13.09 -5.39
C VAL A 178 -18.60 -14.02 -4.66
N VAL A 179 -19.30 -13.55 -3.63
CA VAL A 179 -20.24 -14.37 -2.85
C VAL A 179 -21.40 -14.83 -3.73
N LEU A 180 -22.08 -13.90 -4.40
CA LEU A 180 -23.21 -14.21 -5.29
C LEU A 180 -22.79 -15.15 -6.43
N GLY A 181 -21.62 -14.90 -7.02
CA GLY A 181 -21.13 -15.72 -8.11
C GLY A 181 -20.72 -17.12 -7.66
N SER A 182 -20.17 -17.25 -6.44
CA SER A 182 -19.81 -18.54 -5.83
C SER A 182 -21.05 -19.35 -5.47
N GLU A 183 -22.11 -18.72 -4.96
CA GLU A 183 -23.40 -19.37 -4.70
C GLU A 183 -24.06 -19.87 -5.99
N ASN A 184 -23.99 -19.09 -7.07
CA ASN A 184 -24.57 -19.45 -8.37
C ASN A 184 -23.68 -20.37 -9.23
N GLY A 185 -22.50 -20.76 -8.76
CA GLY A 185 -21.56 -21.60 -9.52
C GLY A 185 -21.00 -20.95 -10.78
N THR A 186 -20.95 -19.62 -10.83
CA THR A 186 -20.40 -18.83 -11.95
C THR A 186 -18.91 -18.55 -11.76
N ASP A 187 -18.22 -18.16 -12.84
CA ASP A 187 -16.81 -17.77 -12.79
C ASP A 187 -16.63 -16.45 -12.03
N VAL A 188 -16.05 -16.51 -10.83
CA VAL A 188 -15.73 -15.37 -9.97
C VAL A 188 -14.25 -14.96 -10.00
N THR A 189 -13.44 -15.60 -10.84
CA THR A 189 -11.99 -15.46 -10.76
C THR A 189 -11.49 -14.04 -11.03
N ASP A 190 -12.20 -13.27 -11.86
CA ASP A 190 -11.85 -11.86 -12.13
C ASP A 190 -12.25 -10.95 -10.96
N ALA A 191 -13.35 -11.24 -10.27
CA ALA A 191 -13.77 -10.51 -9.07
C ALA A 191 -12.85 -10.79 -7.87
N LEU A 192 -12.36 -12.04 -7.75
CA LEU A 192 -11.35 -12.42 -6.76
C LEU A 192 -10.06 -11.62 -6.93
N ASP A 193 -9.54 -11.49 -8.15
CA ASP A 193 -8.32 -10.72 -8.40
C ASP A 193 -8.51 -9.23 -8.10
N LYS A 194 -9.64 -8.64 -8.51
CA LYS A 194 -9.94 -7.23 -8.18
C LYS A 194 -10.04 -7.01 -6.68
N ARG A 195 -10.69 -7.92 -5.95
CA ARG A 195 -10.79 -7.85 -4.50
C ARG A 195 -9.40 -7.90 -3.85
N ASP A 196 -8.55 -8.81 -4.31
CA ASP A 196 -7.19 -8.97 -3.77
C ASP A 196 -6.29 -7.77 -4.13
N ALA A 197 -6.49 -7.16 -5.31
CA ALA A 197 -5.84 -5.91 -5.69
C ALA A 197 -6.22 -4.76 -4.73
N ILE A 198 -7.52 -4.63 -4.42
CA ILE A 198 -8.04 -3.61 -3.50
C ILE A 198 -7.47 -3.82 -2.10
N LEU A 199 -7.47 -5.05 -1.59
CA LEU A 199 -6.86 -5.38 -0.30
C LEU A 199 -5.37 -5.04 -0.24
N SER A 200 -4.64 -5.24 -1.35
CA SER A 200 -3.23 -4.87 -1.45
C SER A 200 -3.04 -3.35 -1.37
N GLN A 201 -3.92 -2.57 -2.00
CA GLN A 201 -3.90 -1.10 -1.90
C GLN A 201 -4.28 -0.59 -0.50
N ILE A 202 -5.17 -1.29 0.22
CA ILE A 202 -5.47 -0.97 1.62
C ILE A 202 -4.23 -1.30 2.49
N ALA A 203 -3.56 -2.42 2.24
CA ALA A 203 -2.35 -2.82 2.95
C ALA A 203 -1.20 -1.80 2.81
N GLU A 204 -1.10 -1.07 1.70
CA GLU A 204 -0.15 0.03 1.56
C GLU A 204 -0.42 1.21 2.50
N LYS A 205 -1.63 1.32 3.05
CA LYS A 205 -2.07 2.44 3.89
C LYS A 205 -2.18 2.05 5.36
N MET A 206 -2.57 0.81 5.65
CA MET A 206 -2.75 0.30 7.01
C MET A 206 -2.62 -1.22 7.07
N GLY A 207 -2.33 -1.76 8.26
CA GLY A 207 -2.35 -3.21 8.46
C GLY A 207 -3.74 -3.80 8.22
N VAL A 208 -3.80 -4.89 7.44
CA VAL A 208 -5.04 -5.61 7.13
C VAL A 208 -4.92 -7.05 7.63
N THR A 209 -5.99 -7.56 8.25
CA THR A 209 -6.15 -8.98 8.58
C THR A 209 -7.43 -9.45 7.94
N THR A 210 -7.40 -10.60 7.26
CA THR A 210 -8.56 -11.12 6.54
C THR A 210 -9.01 -12.44 7.13
N VAL A 211 -10.33 -12.68 7.17
CA VAL A 211 -10.91 -13.98 7.50
C VAL A 211 -11.84 -14.42 6.40
N THR A 212 -11.56 -15.59 5.83
CA THR A 212 -12.40 -16.21 4.79
C THR A 212 -13.49 -17.06 5.43
N ARG A 213 -14.74 -16.87 4.99
CA ARG A 213 -15.93 -17.62 5.40
C ARG A 213 -16.48 -18.45 4.24
N ALA A 214 -17.68 -18.99 4.40
CA ALA A 214 -18.38 -19.72 3.35
C ALA A 214 -18.55 -18.88 2.06
N HIS A 215 -18.69 -19.54 0.92
CA HIS A 215 -18.91 -18.90 -0.39
C HIS A 215 -17.84 -17.88 -0.80
N ASN A 216 -16.60 -18.08 -0.36
CA ASN A 216 -15.47 -17.17 -0.59
C ASN A 216 -15.69 -15.76 -0.02
N ASP A 217 -16.62 -15.57 0.92
CA ASP A 217 -16.78 -14.30 1.64
C ASP A 217 -15.49 -13.97 2.41
N ILE A 218 -14.97 -12.76 2.26
CA ILE A 218 -13.87 -12.24 3.08
C ILE A 218 -14.37 -11.08 3.90
N VAL A 219 -13.98 -11.07 5.17
CA VAL A 219 -14.07 -9.89 6.04
C VAL A 219 -12.71 -9.41 6.49
N VAL A 220 -12.65 -8.09 6.68
CA VAL A 220 -11.48 -7.32 7.11
C VAL A 220 -11.76 -6.59 8.41
#